data_AF-A0A553BD55-F1
#
_entry.id   AF-A0A553BD55-F1
#
_cell.length_a   1.000
_cell.length_b   1.000
_cell.length_c   1.000
_cell.angle_alpha   90.00
_cell.angle_beta   90.00
_cell.angle_gamma   90.00
#
_symmetry.space_group_name_H-M   'P 1'
#
loop_
_entity.id
_entity.type
_entity.pdbx_description
1 polymer ?
#
loop_
_entity_poly.entity_id
_entity_poly.type
_entity_poly.pdbx_seq_one_letter_code
_entity_poly.pdbx_strand_id
1 'polypeptide(L)'
;MSLENKVEIIPFTTALTEHIKTLNIEWLEKYFKVEPKDEIVLSNPQGEIIDKGGMIFYAKYNDAIIGTVSLIKIDNSTFELSKMAVKDGIQGLGIGKKLMVHCLTVAEQKGIKKLILYSNRKLLPAIHLYEKFGFVEVSLEDGAYERADIKMEKSIS
;
A
#
# COMPACT_ATOMS: atom_id res chain seq x y z
N MET A 1 3.49 -23.51 -11.77
CA MET A 1 2.95 -22.79 -10.58
C MET A 1 3.31 -21.32 -10.71
N SER A 2 2.35 -20.40 -10.56
CA SER A 2 2.61 -18.95 -10.63
C SER A 2 3.46 -18.48 -9.44
N LEU A 3 4.24 -17.41 -9.63
CA LEU A 3 5.03 -16.79 -8.56
C LEU A 3 4.17 -16.41 -7.36
N GLU A 4 2.95 -15.90 -7.60
CA GLU A 4 1.93 -15.55 -6.59
C GLU A 4 1.72 -16.65 -5.53
N ASN A 5 1.73 -17.93 -5.93
CA ASN A 5 1.48 -19.05 -5.02
C ASN A 5 2.65 -19.35 -4.07
N LYS A 6 3.84 -18.85 -4.37
CA LYS A 6 5.05 -19.00 -3.55
C LYS A 6 5.35 -17.76 -2.70
N VAL A 7 4.59 -16.69 -2.88
CA VAL A 7 4.73 -15.47 -2.09
C VAL A 7 3.96 -15.63 -0.79
N GLU A 8 4.61 -15.38 0.33
CA GLU A 8 4.00 -15.28 1.65
C GLU A 8 3.73 -13.81 1.98
N ILE A 9 2.62 -13.50 2.66
CA ILE A 9 2.39 -12.18 3.22
C ILE A 9 2.72 -12.22 4.70
N ILE A 10 3.68 -11.41 5.13
CA ILE A 10 4.13 -11.34 6.52
C ILE A 10 3.91 -9.94 7.10
N PRO A 11 3.64 -9.81 8.40
CA PRO A 11 3.49 -8.51 9.04
C PRO A 11 4.84 -7.82 9.20
N PHE A 12 4.79 -6.50 9.42
CA PHE A 12 5.95 -5.73 9.80
C PHE A 12 6.55 -6.16 11.15
N THR A 13 7.87 -6.08 11.21
CA THR A 13 8.67 -6.15 12.44
C THR A 13 9.77 -5.10 12.35
N THR A 14 10.31 -4.68 13.49
CA THR A 14 11.43 -3.72 13.52
C THR A 14 12.64 -4.17 12.72
N ALA A 15 12.88 -5.48 12.61
CA ALA A 15 13.94 -6.06 11.78
C ALA A 15 13.73 -5.87 10.26
N LEU A 16 12.50 -5.58 9.82
CA LEU A 16 12.15 -5.38 8.40
C LEU A 16 11.96 -3.91 8.02
N THR A 17 12.28 -2.98 8.93
CA THR A 17 12.02 -1.53 8.79
C THR A 17 12.51 -0.95 7.47
N GLU A 18 13.73 -1.29 7.04
CA GLU A 18 14.32 -0.69 5.84
C GLU A 18 13.54 -1.01 4.56
N HIS A 19 12.87 -2.17 4.48
CA HIS A 19 12.26 -2.63 3.24
C HIS A 19 11.10 -1.75 2.76
N ILE A 20 10.32 -1.14 3.66
CA ILE A 20 9.25 -0.23 3.23
C ILE A 20 9.83 1.02 2.58
N LYS A 21 10.92 1.56 3.16
CA LYS A 21 11.62 2.74 2.62
C LYS A 21 12.24 2.40 1.28
N THR A 22 13.06 1.36 1.19
CA THR A 22 13.72 0.97 -0.07
C THR A 22 12.73 0.79 -1.21
N LEU A 23 11.69 -0.04 -1.02
CA LEU A 23 10.72 -0.33 -2.09
C LEU A 23 9.91 0.91 -2.51
N ASN A 24 9.54 1.78 -1.57
CA ASN A 24 8.78 2.98 -1.92
C ASN A 24 9.66 4.07 -2.53
N ILE A 25 10.91 4.23 -2.10
CA ILE A 25 11.85 5.19 -2.70
C ILE A 25 12.18 4.77 -4.13
N GLU A 26 12.52 3.49 -4.38
CA GLU A 26 12.75 2.97 -5.73
C GLU A 26 11.56 3.26 -6.66
N TRP A 27 10.33 3.06 -6.16
CA TRP A 27 9.12 3.34 -6.92
C TRP A 27 8.90 4.84 -7.14
N LEU A 28 9.11 5.66 -6.10
CA LEU A 28 8.95 7.11 -6.16
C LEU A 28 9.96 7.72 -7.13
N GLU A 29 11.24 7.36 -7.08
CA GLU A 29 12.27 7.85 -8.00
C GLU A 29 12.02 7.45 -9.44
N LYS A 30 11.40 6.28 -9.68
CA LYS A 30 11.07 5.81 -11.02
C LYS A 30 9.91 6.56 -11.66
N TYR A 31 8.88 6.90 -10.89
CA TYR A 31 7.62 7.43 -11.45
C TYR A 31 7.30 8.88 -11.04
N PHE A 32 7.87 9.37 -9.94
CA PHE A 32 7.54 10.65 -9.30
C PHE A 32 8.78 11.26 -8.61
N LYS A 33 8.57 12.03 -7.56
CA LYS A 33 9.58 12.53 -6.64
C LYS A 33 9.22 12.08 -5.23
N VAL A 34 10.20 12.01 -4.35
CA VAL A 34 9.97 11.79 -2.92
C VAL A 34 9.42 13.08 -2.31
N GLU A 35 8.18 13.07 -1.81
CA GLU A 35 7.59 14.23 -1.15
C GLU A 35 8.00 14.26 0.34
N PRO A 36 8.01 15.43 1.01
CA PRO A 36 8.42 15.51 2.43
C PRO A 36 7.63 14.58 3.35
N LYS A 37 6.33 14.40 3.09
CA LYS A 37 5.46 13.46 3.82
C LYS A 37 5.89 12.01 3.62
N ASP A 38 6.39 11.65 2.43
CA ASP A 38 6.92 10.32 2.19
C ASP A 38 8.17 10.07 3.03
N GLU A 39 9.10 11.02 3.09
CA GLU A 39 10.35 10.87 3.85
C GLU A 39 10.11 10.69 5.35
N ILE A 40 9.18 11.47 5.93
CA ILE A 40 8.80 11.37 7.34
C ILE A 40 8.27 9.96 7.66
N VAL A 41 7.29 9.50 6.87
CA VAL A 41 6.62 8.20 7.11
C VAL A 41 7.58 7.04 6.86
N LEU A 42 8.38 7.09 5.79
CA LEU A 42 9.27 6.01 5.40
C LEU A 42 10.52 5.92 6.30
N SER A 43 10.94 7.02 6.93
CA SER A 43 12.08 7.01 7.87
C SER A 43 11.71 6.59 9.28
N ASN A 44 10.42 6.63 9.65
CA ASN A 44 9.95 6.18 10.95
C ASN A 44 8.60 5.43 10.84
N PRO A 45 8.55 4.29 10.12
CA PRO A 45 7.29 3.57 9.92
C PRO A 45 6.70 3.01 11.22
N GLN A 46 7.54 2.71 12.22
CA GLN A 46 7.09 2.31 13.56
C GLN A 46 6.25 3.43 14.20
N GLY A 47 6.81 4.63 14.36
CA GLY A 47 6.09 5.74 14.99
C GLY A 47 4.99 6.35 14.13
N GLU A 48 5.17 6.37 12.81
CA GLU A 48 4.24 7.04 11.90
C GLU A 48 3.08 6.17 11.42
N ILE A 49 3.22 4.84 11.45
CA ILE A 49 2.17 3.91 11.02
C ILE A 49 1.77 3.00 12.18
N ILE A 50 2.70 2.21 12.73
CA ILE A 50 2.37 1.13 13.67
C ILE A 50 1.85 1.68 15.01
N ASP A 51 2.56 2.62 15.62
CA ASP A 51 2.21 3.18 16.94
C ASP A 51 0.90 3.99 16.89
N LYS A 52 0.51 4.48 15.70
CA LYS A 52 -0.76 5.16 15.45
C LYS A 52 -1.92 4.18 15.17
N GLY A 53 -1.68 2.88 15.28
CA GLY A 53 -2.68 1.83 15.06
C GLY A 53 -2.86 1.42 13.60
N GLY A 54 -1.93 1.83 12.72
CA GLY A 54 -1.81 1.35 11.35
C GLY A 54 -1.11 0.00 11.26
N MET A 55 -0.96 -0.51 10.04
CA MET A 55 -0.33 -1.80 9.75
C MET A 55 0.53 -1.70 8.50
N ILE A 56 1.56 -2.54 8.44
CA ILE A 56 2.42 -2.70 7.28
C ILE A 56 2.56 -4.20 7.01
N PHE A 57 2.45 -4.59 5.75
CA PHE A 57 2.59 -5.97 5.30
C PHE A 57 3.60 -6.07 4.17
N TYR A 58 4.34 -7.17 4.16
CA TYR A 58 5.35 -7.45 3.16
C TYR A 58 5.00 -8.70 2.37
N ALA A 59 5.24 -8.65 1.06
CA ALA A 59 5.29 -9.83 0.21
C ALA A 59 6.71 -10.40 0.27
N LYS A 60 6.86 -11.59 0.85
CA LYS A 60 8.11 -12.35 0.97
C LYS A 60 8.12 -13.49 -0.05
N TYR A 61 9.20 -13.63 -0.81
CA TYR A 61 9.44 -14.76 -1.69
C TYR A 61 10.82 -15.35 -1.39
N ASN A 62 10.86 -16.62 -0.97
CA ASN A 62 12.02 -17.19 -0.28
C ASN A 62 12.44 -16.25 0.86
N ASP A 63 13.71 -15.83 0.94
CA ASP A 63 14.19 -14.91 1.99
C ASP A 63 14.22 -13.44 1.57
N ALA A 64 13.59 -13.09 0.45
CA ALA A 64 13.57 -11.71 -0.06
C ALA A 64 12.21 -11.04 0.13
N ILE A 65 12.23 -9.81 0.65
CA ILE A 65 11.08 -8.91 0.59
C ILE A 65 11.01 -8.30 -0.81
N ILE A 66 9.88 -8.52 -1.47
CA ILE A 66 9.68 -8.17 -2.88
C ILE A 66 8.48 -7.26 -3.11
N GLY A 67 7.74 -6.93 -2.05
CA GLY A 67 6.66 -5.96 -2.09
C GLY A 67 6.23 -5.55 -0.69
N THR A 68 5.51 -4.44 -0.61
CA THR A 68 5.02 -3.84 0.63
C THR A 68 3.67 -3.19 0.39
N VAL A 69 2.85 -3.07 1.44
CA VAL A 69 1.63 -2.26 1.50
C VAL A 69 1.40 -1.82 2.94
N SER A 70 0.82 -0.64 3.14
CA SER A 70 0.43 -0.13 4.44
C SER A 70 -1.07 0.17 4.51
N LEU A 71 -1.65 -0.02 5.69
CA LEU A 71 -2.94 0.51 6.08
C LEU A 71 -2.69 1.59 7.14
N ILE A 72 -2.74 2.85 6.75
CA ILE A 72 -2.50 3.99 7.64
C ILE A 72 -3.84 4.41 8.26
N LYS A 73 -3.90 4.43 9.60
CA LYS A 73 -5.13 4.81 10.31
C LYS A 73 -5.42 6.30 10.10
N ILE A 74 -6.63 6.61 9.63
CA ILE A 74 -7.14 8.00 9.54
C ILE A 74 -8.02 8.29 10.75
N ASP A 75 -8.96 7.40 11.00
CA ASP A 75 -9.88 7.46 12.14
C ASP A 75 -10.19 6.03 12.64
N ASN A 76 -11.18 5.89 13.53
CA ASN A 76 -11.52 4.59 14.12
C ASN A 76 -12.13 3.58 13.12
N SER A 77 -12.58 4.04 11.97
CA SER A 77 -13.31 3.26 10.96
C SER A 77 -12.72 3.35 9.56
N THR A 78 -11.88 4.36 9.29
CA THR A 78 -11.28 4.62 7.98
C THR A 78 -9.76 4.47 8.01
N PHE A 79 -9.24 3.76 7.02
CA PHE A 79 -7.80 3.61 6.80
C PHE A 79 -7.43 3.98 5.36
N GLU A 80 -6.24 4.55 5.17
CA GLU A 80 -5.63 4.75 3.86
C GLU A 80 -4.84 3.49 3.48
N LEU A 81 -5.16 2.87 2.34
CA LEU A 81 -4.29 1.91 1.70
C LEU A 81 -3.19 2.69 0.96
N SER A 82 -1.98 2.60 1.49
CA SER A 82 -0.85 3.44 1.08
C SER A 82 0.44 2.64 0.97
N LYS A 83 1.48 3.28 0.44
CA LYS A 83 2.85 2.74 0.36
C LYS A 83 2.90 1.34 -0.28
N MET A 84 2.02 1.10 -1.26
CA MET A 84 2.01 -0.14 -2.03
C MET A 84 3.09 -0.07 -3.11
N ALA A 85 4.10 -0.91 -2.98
CA ALA A 85 5.18 -1.02 -3.96
C ALA A 85 5.54 -2.49 -4.16
N VAL A 86 5.87 -2.86 -5.40
CA VAL A 86 6.40 -4.17 -5.78
C VAL A 86 7.72 -3.93 -6.49
N LYS A 87 8.74 -4.69 -6.13
CA LYS A 87 10.09 -4.60 -6.69
C LYS A 87 10.04 -4.56 -8.21
N ASP A 88 10.90 -3.73 -8.80
CA ASP A 88 10.93 -3.58 -10.26
C ASP A 88 11.29 -4.90 -10.97
N GLY A 89 10.79 -5.07 -12.19
CA GLY A 89 11.02 -6.27 -13.01
C GLY A 89 10.20 -7.50 -12.63
N ILE A 90 9.45 -7.48 -11.52
CA ILE A 90 8.55 -8.57 -11.11
C ILE A 90 7.08 -8.12 -10.94
N GLN A 91 6.77 -6.91 -11.40
CA GLN A 91 5.41 -6.39 -11.48
C GLN A 91 4.57 -7.18 -12.50
N GLY A 92 3.25 -7.13 -12.38
CA GLY A 92 2.35 -7.91 -13.24
C GLY A 92 2.25 -9.40 -12.90
N LEU A 93 3.04 -9.90 -11.93
CA LEU A 93 3.05 -11.31 -11.51
C LEU A 93 2.05 -11.63 -10.37
N GLY A 94 1.05 -10.77 -10.14
CA GLY A 94 0.00 -10.98 -9.14
C GLY A 94 0.35 -10.59 -7.69
N ILE A 95 1.55 -10.06 -7.43
CA ILE A 95 1.98 -9.70 -6.06
C ILE A 95 1.11 -8.58 -5.46
N GLY A 96 0.87 -7.50 -6.22
CA GLY A 96 0.00 -6.40 -5.77
C GLY A 96 -1.43 -6.87 -5.48
N LYS A 97 -1.95 -7.80 -6.29
CA LYS A 97 -3.24 -8.45 -6.04
C LYS A 97 -3.24 -9.24 -4.74
N LYS A 98 -2.17 -9.99 -4.45
CA LYS A 98 -2.06 -10.75 -3.19
C LYS A 98 -2.00 -9.84 -1.96
N LEU A 99 -1.24 -8.74 -2.05
CA LEU A 99 -1.20 -7.70 -1.01
C LEU A 99 -2.57 -7.07 -0.79
N MET A 100 -3.28 -6.71 -1.87
CA MET A 100 -4.63 -6.16 -1.81
C MET A 100 -5.63 -7.11 -1.12
N VAL A 101 -5.66 -8.39 -1.52
CA VAL A 101 -6.52 -9.41 -0.90
C VAL A 101 -6.26 -9.47 0.60
N HIS A 102 -4.99 -9.51 1.01
CA HIS A 102 -4.64 -9.55 2.43
C HIS A 102 -5.12 -8.31 3.18
N CYS A 103 -4.93 -7.11 2.62
CA CYS A 103 -5.41 -5.86 3.23
C CYS A 103 -6.93 -5.84 3.41
N LEU A 104 -7.69 -6.34 2.43
CA LEU A 104 -9.15 -6.41 2.52
C LEU A 104 -9.59 -7.39 3.62
N THR A 105 -8.99 -8.58 3.66
CA THR A 105 -9.26 -9.56 4.73
C THR A 105 -8.95 -9.01 6.11
N VAL A 106 -7.81 -8.31 6.27
CA VAL A 106 -7.44 -7.66 7.53
C VAL A 106 -8.44 -6.55 7.89
N ALA A 107 -8.89 -5.77 6.91
CA ALA A 107 -9.86 -4.71 7.13
C ALA A 107 -11.19 -5.27 7.67
N GLU A 108 -11.70 -6.34 7.06
CA GLU A 108 -12.91 -7.06 7.52
C GLU A 108 -12.72 -7.58 8.96
N GLN A 109 -11.62 -8.29 9.23
CA GLN A 109 -11.33 -8.87 10.54
C GLN A 109 -11.19 -7.83 11.66
N LYS A 110 -10.68 -6.64 11.34
CA LYS A 110 -10.51 -5.53 12.28
C LYS A 110 -11.73 -4.62 12.38
N GLY A 111 -12.80 -4.91 11.64
CA GLY A 111 -14.01 -4.08 11.62
C GLY A 111 -13.79 -2.69 11.03
N ILE A 112 -12.74 -2.51 10.22
CA ILE A 112 -12.54 -1.29 9.41
C ILE A 112 -13.73 -1.18 8.47
N LYS A 113 -14.31 0.01 8.35
CA LYS A 113 -15.54 0.25 7.56
C LYS A 113 -15.25 0.84 6.19
N LYS A 114 -14.12 1.53 6.05
CA LYS A 114 -13.75 2.15 4.79
C LYS A 114 -12.24 2.12 4.56
N LEU A 115 -11.86 1.79 3.34
CA LEU A 115 -10.53 2.04 2.82
C LEU A 115 -10.58 3.17 1.81
N ILE A 116 -9.62 4.10 1.90
CA ILE A 116 -9.37 5.09 0.86
C ILE A 116 -7.97 4.89 0.30
N LEU A 117 -7.71 5.41 -0.90
CA LEU A 117 -6.37 5.48 -1.47
C LEU A 117 -6.24 6.70 -2.37
N TYR A 118 -5.00 7.14 -2.52
CA TYR A 118 -4.61 8.18 -3.47
C TYR A 118 -3.68 7.56 -4.51
N SER A 119 -3.89 7.89 -5.78
CA SER A 119 -3.10 7.37 -6.88
C SER A 119 -2.94 8.44 -7.96
N ASN A 120 -2.32 8.04 -9.06
CA ASN A 120 -2.20 8.85 -10.26
C ASN A 120 -2.71 8.04 -11.46
N ARG A 121 -3.56 8.64 -12.31
CA ARG A 121 -4.19 7.96 -13.46
C ARG A 121 -3.18 7.42 -14.47
N LYS A 122 -1.95 7.94 -14.51
CA LYS A 122 -0.88 7.38 -15.37
C LYS A 122 -0.46 5.97 -14.94
N LEU A 123 -0.73 5.59 -13.70
CA LEU A 123 -0.42 4.26 -13.14
C LEU A 123 -1.55 3.26 -13.46
N LEU A 124 -1.85 3.10 -14.76
CA LEU A 124 -2.97 2.27 -15.22
C LEU A 124 -3.02 0.87 -14.56
N PRO A 125 -1.91 0.12 -14.38
CA PRO A 125 -1.98 -1.19 -13.72
C PRO A 125 -2.50 -1.14 -12.29
N ALA A 126 -2.20 -0.07 -11.53
CA ALA A 126 -2.69 0.12 -10.17
C ALA A 126 -4.17 0.50 -10.16
N ILE A 127 -4.60 1.40 -11.06
CA ILE A 127 -6.00 1.80 -11.18
C ILE A 127 -6.90 0.59 -11.51
N HIS A 128 -6.54 -0.20 -12.51
CA HIS A 128 -7.28 -1.42 -12.87
C HIS A 128 -7.34 -2.43 -11.73
N LEU A 129 -6.26 -2.51 -10.92
CA LEU A 129 -6.24 -3.36 -9.73
C LEU A 129 -7.29 -2.87 -8.72
N TYR A 130 -7.31 -1.58 -8.40
CA TYR A 130 -8.23 -1.00 -7.44
C TYR A 130 -9.69 -1.17 -7.88
N GLU A 131 -10.01 -0.85 -9.13
CA GLU A 131 -11.34 -1.03 -9.72
C GLU A 131 -11.81 -2.50 -9.63
N LYS A 132 -10.92 -3.46 -9.93
CA LYS A 132 -11.23 -4.89 -9.84
C LYS A 132 -11.61 -5.33 -8.42
N PHE A 133 -11.07 -4.67 -7.40
CA PHE A 133 -11.41 -4.92 -6.00
C PHE A 133 -12.58 -4.06 -5.49
N GLY A 134 -13.24 -3.33 -6.38
CA GLY A 134 -14.45 -2.55 -6.09
C GLY A 134 -14.16 -1.24 -5.37
N PHE A 135 -12.97 -0.66 -5.56
CA PHE A 135 -12.76 0.75 -5.25
C PHE A 135 -13.45 1.60 -6.32
N VAL A 136 -14.08 2.69 -5.89
CA VAL A 136 -14.73 3.66 -6.77
C VAL A 136 -14.04 5.01 -6.65
N GLU A 137 -13.95 5.74 -7.76
CA GLU A 137 -13.41 7.10 -7.75
C GLU A 137 -14.34 8.04 -6.96
N VAL A 138 -13.74 8.91 -6.17
CA VAL A 138 -14.43 9.97 -5.42
C VAL A 138 -13.69 11.29 -5.58
N SER A 139 -14.33 12.39 -5.21
CA SER A 139 -13.71 13.72 -5.26
C SER A 139 -12.38 13.73 -4.52
N LEU A 140 -11.34 14.17 -5.23
CA LEU A 140 -10.03 14.41 -4.66
C LEU A 140 -10.04 15.73 -3.89
N GLU A 141 -9.68 15.67 -2.61
CA GLU A 141 -9.37 16.84 -1.80
C GLU A 141 -7.95 17.35 -2.03
N ASP A 142 -7.77 18.66 -1.85
CA ASP A 142 -6.46 19.29 -1.98
C ASP A 142 -5.48 18.86 -0.88
N GLY A 143 -4.21 18.73 -1.25
CA GLY A 143 -3.10 18.64 -0.28
C GLY A 143 -2.79 17.24 0.29
N ALA A 144 -3.42 16.16 -0.22
CA ALA A 144 -3.12 14.80 0.25
C ALA A 144 -1.70 14.32 -0.16
N TYR A 145 -1.38 14.44 -1.45
CA TYR A 145 -0.08 14.24 -2.08
C TYR A 145 -0.01 15.06 -3.38
N GLU A 146 1.13 15.68 -3.69
CA GLU A 146 1.27 16.48 -4.92
C GLU A 146 1.15 15.63 -6.18
N ARG A 147 1.61 14.38 -6.12
CA ARG A 147 1.52 13.44 -7.25
C ARG A 147 0.12 12.90 -7.52
N ALA A 148 -0.81 13.00 -6.56
CA ALA A 148 -2.10 12.36 -6.67
C ALA A 148 -3.03 13.18 -7.56
N ASP A 149 -3.63 12.54 -8.55
CA ASP A 149 -4.69 13.15 -9.37
C ASP A 149 -6.04 12.45 -9.19
N ILE A 150 -6.06 11.31 -8.48
CA ILE A 150 -7.26 10.51 -8.23
C ILE A 150 -7.29 10.03 -6.78
N LYS A 151 -8.47 10.07 -6.19
CA LYS A 151 -8.80 9.41 -4.93
C LYS A 151 -9.85 8.34 -5.19
N MET A 152 -9.70 7.20 -4.53
CA MET A 152 -10.69 6.14 -4.59
C MET A 152 -11.04 5.65 -3.19
N GLU A 153 -12.24 5.14 -3.00
CA GLU A 153 -12.66 4.53 -1.75
C GLU A 153 -13.42 3.22 -1.95
N LYS A 154 -13.44 2.41 -0.90
CA LYS A 154 -14.17 1.17 -0.81
C LYS A 154 -14.78 1.00 0.58
N SER A 155 -16.08 0.80 0.64
CA SER A 155 -16.75 0.32 1.85
C SER A 155 -16.40 -1.14 2.11
N ILE A 156 -16.08 -1.45 3.36
CA ILE A 156 -15.78 -2.79 3.85
C ILE A 156 -17.00 -3.27 4.62
N SER A 157 -17.59 -4.35 4.14
CA SER A 157 -18.82 -4.98 4.64
C SER A 157 -18.53 -5.98 5.74
#